data_AF-A0A7C5UV96-F1
#
_entry.id   AF-A0A7C5UV96-F1
#
_cell.length_a   1.000
_cell.length_b   1.000
_cell.length_c   1.000
_cell.angle_alpha   90.00
_cell.angle_beta   90.00
_cell.angle_gamma   90.00
#
_symmetry.space_group_name_H-M   'P 1'
#
loop_
_entity.id
_entity.type
_entity.pdbx_description
1 polymer ?
#
loop_
_entity_poly.entity_id
_entity_poly.type
_entity_poly.pdbx_seq_one_letter_code
_entity_poly.pdbx_strand_id
1 'polypeptide(L)'
;MNVWVFKINTKRGWRFDQYFRSRAKGNYPMGDEGWIKSASSLRYLREEVRRGDLFLCYETDCREVRGVARAASNGRDVGMGSLIDFCPPARAVRFKNPLKRRPDLDHILAFTPHRGRGTVQKIDRDEFARLKRIMLRKNPDQVRELRRILG
;
A
#
# COMPACT_ATOMS: atom_id res chain seq x y z
N MET A 1 -2.80 -12.94 -7.12
CA MET A 1 -2.40 -11.89 -6.18
C MET A 1 -2.56 -10.55 -6.89
N ASN A 2 -3.50 -9.73 -6.41
CA ASN A 2 -3.66 -8.36 -6.90
C ASN A 2 -2.66 -7.43 -6.22
N VAL A 3 -2.45 -6.28 -6.82
CA VAL A 3 -1.57 -5.23 -6.30
C VAL A 3 -2.35 -3.94 -6.19
N TRP A 4 -2.22 -3.30 -5.05
CA TRP A 4 -2.98 -2.14 -4.66
C TRP A 4 -2.04 -1.05 -4.18
N VAL A 5 -2.45 0.21 -4.33
CA VAL A 5 -1.87 1.33 -3.58
C VAL A 5 -2.82 1.69 -2.45
N PHE A 6 -2.29 1.85 -1.24
CA PHE A 6 -2.98 2.45 -0.10
C PHE A 6 -2.42 3.85 0.12
N LYS A 7 -3.26 4.85 -0.07
CA LYS A 7 -2.89 6.26 -0.07
C LYS A 7 -3.31 6.91 1.25
N ILE A 8 -2.39 7.61 1.88
CA ILE A 8 -2.66 8.40 3.08
C ILE A 8 -2.25 9.84 2.83
N ASN A 9 -2.82 10.78 3.59
CA ASN A 9 -2.33 12.15 3.66
C ASN A 9 -1.81 12.37 5.08
N THR A 10 -0.51 12.59 5.24
CA THR A 10 0.11 12.66 6.56
C THR A 10 -0.32 13.88 7.37
N LYS A 11 -0.85 14.91 6.71
CA LYS A 11 -1.49 16.07 7.36
C LYS A 11 -2.75 15.71 8.16
N ARG A 12 -3.32 14.51 7.96
CA ARG A 12 -4.44 14.00 8.78
C ARG A 12 -3.98 13.29 10.06
N GLY A 13 -2.71 13.40 10.44
CA GLY A 13 -2.17 12.91 11.72
C GLY A 13 -1.64 11.48 11.70
N TRP A 14 -1.68 10.78 10.55
CA TRP A 14 -1.20 9.40 10.43
C TRP A 14 -0.10 9.26 9.37
N ARG A 15 0.90 8.40 9.65
CA ARG A 15 2.06 8.14 8.78
C ARG A 15 2.34 6.66 8.67
N PHE A 16 2.81 6.20 7.52
CA PHE A 16 3.16 4.79 7.34
C PHE A 16 4.31 4.33 8.24
N ASP A 17 5.21 5.24 8.61
CA ASP A 17 6.27 4.94 9.57
C ASP A 17 5.72 4.51 10.94
N GLN A 18 4.51 4.94 11.33
CA GLN A 18 3.86 4.45 12.55
C GLN A 18 3.56 2.95 12.45
N TYR A 19 3.09 2.49 11.28
CA TYR A 19 2.91 1.07 11.00
C TYR A 19 4.26 0.34 10.93
N PHE A 20 5.19 0.78 10.07
CA PHE A 20 6.44 0.05 9.84
C PHE A 20 7.36 -0.03 11.06
N ARG A 21 7.30 0.94 11.98
CA ARG A 21 8.09 0.96 13.21
C ARG A 21 7.33 0.40 14.42
N SER A 22 6.06 0.05 14.25
CA SER A 22 5.28 -0.57 15.32
C SER A 22 5.88 -1.90 15.74
N ARG A 23 5.80 -2.19 17.04
CA ARG A 23 6.16 -3.50 17.63
C ARG A 23 4.97 -4.46 17.69
N ALA A 24 3.88 -4.15 17.00
CA ALA A 24 2.70 -5.03 16.92
C ALA A 24 3.08 -6.41 16.38
N LYS A 25 2.68 -7.45 17.12
CA LYS A 25 2.94 -8.86 16.76
C LYS A 25 1.83 -9.48 15.91
N GLY A 26 0.63 -8.89 15.95
CA GLY A 26 -0.55 -9.35 15.22
C GLY A 26 -0.80 -8.58 13.93
N ASN A 27 -1.92 -8.93 13.29
CA ASN A 27 -2.47 -8.19 12.18
C ASN A 27 -2.62 -6.71 12.53
N TYR A 28 -2.25 -5.82 11.59
CA TYR A 28 -2.31 -4.39 11.82
C TYR A 28 -3.56 -3.81 11.13
N PRO A 29 -4.53 -3.28 11.90
CA PRO A 29 -5.76 -2.74 11.33
C PRO A 29 -5.48 -1.46 10.52
N MET A 30 -6.02 -1.39 9.31
CA MET A 30 -5.80 -0.29 8.38
C MET A 30 -7.11 0.20 7.77
N GLY A 31 -7.39 1.49 7.97
CA GLY A 31 -8.53 2.16 7.36
C GLY A 31 -9.88 1.78 7.97
N ASP A 32 -10.75 2.74 8.17
CA ASP A 32 -12.17 2.54 8.50
C ASP A 32 -13.02 3.36 7.52
N GLU A 33 -14.35 3.34 7.67
CA GLU A 33 -15.25 4.14 6.81
C GLU A 33 -15.05 5.66 6.96
N GLY A 34 -14.63 6.13 8.15
CA GLY A 34 -14.30 7.54 8.39
C GLY A 34 -13.04 8.01 7.65
N TRP A 35 -12.10 7.08 7.45
CA TRP A 35 -10.87 7.30 6.68
C TRP A 35 -11.11 7.09 5.18
N ILE A 36 -11.83 6.04 4.79
CA ILE A 36 -12.02 5.59 3.40
C ILE A 36 -13.43 5.94 2.92
N LYS A 37 -13.60 7.15 2.38
CA LYS A 37 -14.91 7.66 1.96
C LYS A 37 -15.27 7.40 0.50
N SER A 38 -14.30 7.00 -0.32
CA SER A 38 -14.52 6.82 -1.75
C SER A 38 -15.26 5.51 -2.01
N ALA A 39 -16.44 5.58 -2.63
CA ALA A 39 -17.25 4.40 -2.97
C ALA A 39 -16.48 3.35 -3.78
N SER A 40 -15.62 3.77 -4.71
CA SER A 40 -14.77 2.85 -5.47
C SER A 40 -13.71 2.18 -4.60
N SER A 41 -13.07 2.91 -3.67
CA SER A 41 -12.14 2.31 -2.71
C SER A 41 -12.82 1.32 -1.76
N LEU A 42 -14.04 1.64 -1.29
CA LEU A 42 -14.85 0.74 -0.46
C LEU A 42 -15.21 -0.53 -1.25
N ARG A 43 -15.68 -0.38 -2.49
CA ARG A 43 -15.98 -1.51 -3.39
C ARG A 43 -14.76 -2.39 -3.59
N TYR A 44 -13.59 -1.82 -3.91
CA TYR A 44 -12.35 -2.58 -4.07
C TYR A 44 -12.00 -3.40 -2.82
N LEU A 45 -12.06 -2.77 -1.64
CA LEU A 45 -11.78 -3.45 -0.38
C LEU A 45 -12.76 -4.60 -0.14
N ARG A 46 -14.07 -4.35 -0.24
CA ARG A 46 -15.12 -5.33 0.07
C ARG A 46 -15.15 -6.50 -0.92
N GLU A 47 -15.00 -6.21 -2.21
CA GLU A 47 -15.27 -7.20 -3.27
C GLU A 47 -14.00 -7.85 -3.83
N GLU A 48 -12.91 -7.10 -3.99
CA GLU A 48 -11.77 -7.51 -4.81
C GLU A 48 -10.51 -7.84 -3.99
N VAL A 49 -10.31 -7.19 -2.84
CA VAL A 49 -9.11 -7.42 -2.04
C VAL A 49 -9.18 -8.76 -1.32
N ARG A 50 -8.13 -9.56 -1.49
CA ARG A 50 -7.99 -10.87 -0.88
C ARG A 50 -6.75 -10.94 0.01
N ARG A 51 -6.81 -11.82 1.01
CA ARG A 51 -5.64 -12.15 1.83
C ARG A 51 -4.45 -12.54 0.95
N GLY A 52 -3.29 -11.95 1.24
CA GLY A 52 -2.06 -12.15 0.49
C GLY A 52 -1.82 -11.14 -0.64
N ASP A 53 -2.81 -10.31 -1.01
CA ASP A 53 -2.62 -9.21 -1.95
C ASP A 53 -1.57 -8.21 -1.46
N LEU A 54 -0.91 -7.53 -2.41
CA LEU A 54 0.13 -6.56 -2.09
C LEU A 54 -0.43 -5.14 -1.99
N PHE A 55 0.07 -4.40 -1.02
CA PHE A 55 -0.24 -2.99 -0.80
C PHE A 55 1.03 -2.14 -0.82
N LEU A 56 1.10 -1.21 -1.77
CA LEU A 56 2.09 -0.15 -1.83
C LEU A 56 1.64 0.98 -0.92
N CYS A 57 2.47 1.31 0.06
CA CYS A 57 2.16 2.29 1.11
C CYS A 57 2.55 3.69 0.66
N TYR A 58 1.61 4.49 0.17
CA TYR A 58 1.86 5.79 -0.46
C TYR A 58 1.42 6.99 0.39
N GLU A 59 2.35 7.89 0.68
CA GLU A 59 2.08 9.17 1.33
C GLU A 59 1.86 10.23 0.26
N THR A 60 0.62 10.70 0.13
CA THR A 60 0.18 11.56 -0.98
C THR A 60 0.77 12.96 -0.94
N ASP A 61 0.94 13.53 0.27
CA ASP A 61 1.52 14.84 0.53
C ASP A 61 3.05 14.82 0.41
N CYS A 62 3.71 13.75 0.85
CA CYS A 62 5.14 13.53 0.60
C CYS A 62 5.43 13.05 -0.83
N ARG A 63 4.39 12.63 -1.55
CA ARG A 63 4.44 12.11 -2.93
C ARG A 63 5.42 10.94 -3.09
N GLU A 64 5.37 9.98 -2.17
CA GLU A 64 6.31 8.85 -2.20
C GLU A 64 5.72 7.56 -1.62
N VAL A 65 6.23 6.42 -2.09
CA VAL A 65 5.95 5.10 -1.53
C VAL A 65 6.98 4.79 -0.45
N ARG A 66 6.51 4.59 0.78
CA ARG A 66 7.33 4.29 1.96
C ARG A 66 7.69 2.82 2.11
N GLY A 67 6.93 1.93 1.48
CA GLY A 67 7.16 0.51 1.57
C GLY A 67 6.04 -0.31 0.97
N VAL A 68 6.11 -1.62 1.24
CA VAL A 68 5.15 -2.60 0.76
C VAL A 68 4.75 -3.54 1.90
N ALA A 69 3.47 -3.89 1.95
CA ALA A 69 2.89 -4.84 2.89
C ALA A 69 1.99 -5.84 2.15
N ARG A 70 1.65 -6.94 2.82
CA ARG A 70 0.61 -7.88 2.36
C ARG A 70 -0.66 -7.71 3.17
N ALA A 71 -1.80 -7.92 2.52
CA ALA A 71 -3.08 -8.08 3.20
C ALA A 71 -3.05 -9.34 4.08
N ALA A 72 -3.32 -9.18 5.38
CA ALA A 72 -3.46 -10.29 6.31
C ALA A 72 -4.88 -10.86 6.33
N SER A 73 -5.86 -10.09 5.86
CA SER A 73 -7.27 -10.49 5.73
C SER A 73 -7.77 -10.20 4.31
N ASN A 74 -8.95 -10.74 3.98
CA ASN A 74 -9.75 -10.12 2.92
C ASN A 74 -10.15 -8.71 3.37
N GLY A 75 -10.47 -7.82 2.44
CA GLY A 75 -11.17 -6.61 2.84
C GLY A 75 -12.56 -6.97 3.35
N ARG A 76 -13.05 -6.18 4.29
CA ARG A 76 -14.30 -6.44 5.02
C ARG A 76 -15.26 -5.29 4.83
N ASP A 77 -16.54 -5.60 4.98
CA ASP A 77 -17.56 -4.59 5.23
C ASP A 77 -17.78 -4.49 6.74
N VAL A 78 -17.10 -3.54 7.38
CA VAL A 78 -17.23 -3.29 8.82
C VAL A 78 -17.54 -1.82 9.02
N GLY A 79 -18.51 -1.49 9.88
CA GLY A 79 -18.90 -0.12 10.19
C GLY A 79 -17.76 0.68 10.86
N MET A 80 -17.75 0.78 12.19
CA MET A 80 -16.69 1.51 12.94
C MET A 80 -15.34 0.76 13.06
N GLY A 81 -15.11 -0.28 12.24
CA GLY A 81 -13.94 -1.15 12.34
C GLY A 81 -12.93 -0.96 11.19
N SER A 82 -11.84 -1.74 11.20
CA SER A 82 -10.88 -1.71 10.10
C SER A 82 -11.37 -2.49 8.87
N LEU A 83 -11.41 -1.82 7.72
CA LEU A 83 -11.84 -2.42 6.45
C LEU A 83 -10.81 -3.41 5.90
N ILE A 84 -9.55 -3.33 6.33
CA ILE A 84 -8.52 -4.30 5.99
C ILE A 84 -7.47 -4.40 7.09
N ASP A 85 -6.88 -5.58 7.21
CA ASP A 85 -5.71 -5.79 8.05
C ASP A 85 -4.47 -6.01 7.19
N PHE A 86 -3.38 -5.31 7.51
CA PHE A 86 -2.05 -5.61 6.98
C PHE A 86 -1.36 -6.67 7.83
N CYS A 87 -0.37 -7.34 7.24
CA CYS A 87 0.50 -8.23 7.97
C CYS A 87 1.24 -7.50 9.11
N PRO A 88 1.78 -8.24 10.10
CA PRO A 88 2.64 -7.62 11.11
C PRO A 88 3.82 -6.88 10.45
N PRO A 89 4.29 -5.75 11.01
CA PRO A 89 5.37 -4.94 10.42
C PRO A 89 6.64 -5.74 10.07
N ALA A 90 6.98 -6.76 10.88
CA ALA A 90 8.12 -7.65 10.64
C ALA A 90 8.03 -8.47 9.34
N ARG A 91 6.83 -8.60 8.75
CA ARG A 91 6.57 -9.27 7.47
C ARG A 91 6.38 -8.30 6.31
N ALA A 92 6.41 -6.99 6.58
CA ALA A 92 6.38 -5.94 5.58
C ALA A 92 7.80 -5.46 5.26
N VAL A 93 7.95 -4.64 4.22
CA VAL A 93 9.22 -4.04 3.85
C VAL A 93 9.06 -2.53 3.79
N ARG A 94 9.64 -1.84 4.78
CA ARG A 94 9.87 -0.39 4.73
C ARG A 94 11.06 -0.12 3.82
N PHE A 95 10.91 0.75 2.83
CA PHE A 95 12.00 1.08 1.93
C PHE A 95 13.04 1.95 2.63
N LYS A 96 14.33 1.58 2.49
CA LYS A 96 15.46 2.45 2.85
C LYS A 96 15.49 3.68 1.94
N ASN A 97 15.22 3.46 0.65
CA ASN A 97 15.10 4.48 -0.38
C ASN A 97 13.64 4.49 -0.91
N PRO A 98 12.78 5.35 -0.34
CA PRO A 98 11.41 5.54 -0.82
C PRO A 98 11.34 5.85 -2.31
N LEU A 99 10.27 5.40 -2.97
CA LEU A 99 10.05 5.69 -4.38
C LEU A 99 9.30 7.00 -4.54
N LYS A 100 9.87 7.97 -5.25
CA LYS A 100 9.27 9.29 -5.43
C LYS A 100 8.27 9.29 -6.58
N ARG A 101 7.21 10.09 -6.47
CA ARG A 101 6.18 10.26 -7.52
C ARG A 101 6.79 10.57 -8.88
N ARG A 102 7.85 11.38 -8.91
CA ARG A 102 8.74 11.57 -10.05
C ARG A 102 10.19 11.40 -9.56
N PRO A 103 11.07 10.74 -10.33
CA PRO A 103 10.81 10.09 -11.61
C PRO A 103 10.38 8.61 -11.47
N ASP A 104 10.18 8.09 -10.27
CA ASP A 104 10.07 6.62 -10.10
C ASP A 104 8.67 6.07 -10.46
N LEU A 105 7.61 6.86 -10.26
CA LEU A 105 6.22 6.38 -10.36
C LEU A 105 5.40 7.10 -11.44
N ASP A 106 5.99 8.03 -12.17
CA ASP A 106 5.36 8.91 -13.15
C ASP A 106 4.52 8.15 -14.19
N HIS A 107 4.99 6.97 -14.59
CA HIS A 107 4.34 6.08 -15.55
C HIS A 107 3.29 5.12 -14.98
N ILE A 108 3.02 5.16 -13.67
CA ILE A 108 2.06 4.28 -13.02
C ILE A 108 0.78 5.05 -12.72
N LEU A 109 -0.31 4.69 -13.39
CA LEU A 109 -1.59 5.41 -13.39
C LEU A 109 -2.19 5.51 -12.00
N ALA A 110 -2.03 4.47 -11.16
CA ALA A 110 -2.52 4.46 -9.78
C ALA A 110 -1.91 5.57 -8.90
N PHE A 111 -0.80 6.20 -9.30
CA PHE A 111 -0.22 7.35 -8.61
C PHE A 111 -0.54 8.69 -9.29
N THR A 112 -1.21 8.66 -10.44
CA THR A 112 -1.65 9.87 -11.17
C THR A 112 -2.98 10.40 -10.63
N PRO A 113 -3.26 11.70 -10.80
CA PRO A 113 -4.58 12.27 -10.52
C PRO A 113 -5.68 11.70 -11.43
N HIS A 114 -5.33 11.19 -12.62
CA HIS A 114 -6.26 10.77 -13.67
C HIS A 114 -7.07 9.52 -13.27
N ARG A 115 -6.54 8.64 -12.41
CA ARG A 115 -7.24 7.43 -11.94
C ARG A 115 -8.15 7.66 -10.71
N GLY A 116 -8.35 8.91 -10.31
CA GLY A 116 -9.23 9.32 -9.21
C GLY A 116 -8.52 9.57 -7.86
N ARG A 117 -9.28 10.11 -6.89
CA ARG A 117 -8.79 10.57 -5.56
C ARG A 117 -8.99 9.56 -4.42
N GLY A 118 -9.20 8.28 -4.73
CA GLY A 118 -9.49 7.24 -3.73
C GLY A 118 -8.29 6.85 -2.86
N THR A 119 -8.56 6.38 -1.63
CA THR A 119 -7.56 5.85 -0.70
C THR A 119 -6.93 4.56 -1.24
N VAL A 120 -7.74 3.70 -1.85
CA VAL A 120 -7.31 2.42 -2.41
C VAL A 120 -7.52 2.42 -3.91
N GLN A 121 -6.49 2.02 -4.65
CA GLN A 121 -6.55 1.84 -6.10
C GLN A 121 -5.79 0.61 -6.55
N LYS A 122 -6.30 -0.03 -7.61
CA LYS A 122 -5.67 -1.19 -8.23
C LYS A 122 -4.49 -0.74 -9.11
N ILE A 123 -3.41 -1.51 -9.06
CA ILE A 123 -2.27 -1.43 -9.96
C ILE A 123 -2.38 -2.60 -10.93
N ASP A 124 -2.28 -2.31 -12.22
CA ASP A 124 -2.35 -3.37 -13.22
C ASP A 124 -1.09 -4.24 -13.22
N ARG A 125 -1.22 -5.45 -13.74
CA ARG A 125 -0.13 -6.43 -13.72
C ARG A 125 1.13 -5.92 -14.42
N ASP A 126 0.97 -5.26 -15.57
CA ASP A 126 2.09 -4.74 -16.37
C ASP A 126 2.77 -3.55 -15.68
N GLU A 127 1.97 -2.67 -15.07
CA GLU A 127 2.46 -1.58 -14.22
C GLU A 127 3.26 -2.13 -13.04
N PHE A 128 2.76 -3.20 -12.40
CA PHE A 128 3.44 -3.83 -11.28
C PHE A 128 4.77 -4.48 -11.69
N ALA A 129 4.85 -5.12 -12.85
CA ALA A 129 6.09 -5.70 -13.35
C ALA A 129 7.18 -4.63 -13.52
N ARG A 130 6.82 -3.43 -13.98
CA ARG A 130 7.73 -2.28 -14.03
C ARG A 130 8.08 -1.77 -12.64
N LEU A 131 7.10 -1.62 -11.75
CA LEU A 131 7.30 -1.17 -10.38
C LEU A 131 8.22 -2.10 -9.59
N LYS A 132 8.10 -3.43 -9.75
CA LYS A 132 8.96 -4.45 -9.14
C LYS A 132 10.43 -4.20 -9.48
N ARG A 133 10.74 -3.92 -10.74
CA ARG A 133 12.11 -3.59 -11.19
C ARG A 133 12.63 -2.31 -10.53
N ILE A 134 11.79 -1.29 -10.42
CA ILE A 134 12.17 -0.01 -9.79
C ILE A 134 12.43 -0.18 -8.29
N MET A 135 11.55 -0.91 -7.58
CA MET A 135 11.71 -1.23 -6.15
C MET A 135 13.05 -1.90 -5.88
N LEU A 136 13.40 -2.95 -6.64
CA LEU A 136 14.64 -3.70 -6.48
C LEU A 136 15.88 -2.85 -6.80
N ARG A 137 15.84 -2.07 -7.90
CA ARG A 137 16.96 -1.20 -8.30
C ARG A 137 17.23 -0.10 -7.27
N LYS A 138 16.18 0.50 -6.70
CA LYS A 138 16.31 1.60 -5.75
C LYS A 138 16.70 1.14 -4.34
N ASN A 139 16.42 -0.13 -4.01
CA ASN A 139 16.70 -0.70 -2.69
C ASN A 139 17.55 -1.97 -2.82
N PRO A 140 18.80 -1.87 -3.34
CA PRO A 140 19.67 -3.03 -3.56
C PRO A 140 19.93 -3.82 -2.28
N ASP A 141 20.12 -3.12 -1.15
CA ASP A 141 20.34 -3.73 0.17
C ASP A 141 19.13 -4.50 0.72
N GLN A 142 17.96 -4.38 0.08
CA GLN A 142 16.71 -5.02 0.52
C GLN A 142 16.19 -6.03 -0.50
N VAL A 143 17.00 -6.40 -1.50
CA VAL A 143 16.57 -7.27 -2.61
C VAL A 143 16.02 -8.60 -2.11
N ARG A 144 16.61 -9.18 -1.06
CA ARG A 144 16.16 -10.46 -0.51
C ARG A 144 14.77 -10.36 0.12
N GLU A 145 14.56 -9.33 0.93
CA GLU A 145 13.28 -9.03 1.59
C GLU A 145 12.20 -8.69 0.55
N LEU A 146 12.56 -7.87 -0.44
CA LEU A 146 11.67 -7.47 -1.52
C LEU A 146 11.27 -8.65 -2.40
N ARG A 147 12.19 -9.51 -2.82
CA ARG A 147 11.84 -10.72 -3.58
C ARG A 147 10.88 -11.62 -2.80
N ARG A 148 11.15 -11.83 -1.52
CA ARG A 148 10.28 -12.63 -0.64
C ARG A 148 8.86 -12.08 -0.55
N ILE A 149 8.69 -10.76 -0.37
CA ILE A 149 7.35 -10.19 -0.25
C ILE A 149 6.65 -10.04 -1.59
N LEU A 150 7.37 -9.72 -2.66
CA LEU A 150 6.79 -9.44 -3.98
C LEU A 150 6.40 -10.69 -4.77
N GLY A 151 6.88 -11.88 -4.38
CA GLY A 151 6.76 -13.11 -5.18
C GLY A 151 7.57 -12.98 -6.46
#